data_AF-A0A932CE46-F1
#
_entry.id   AF-A0A932CE46-F1
#
_cell.length_a   1.000
_cell.length_b   1.000
_cell.length_c   1.000
_cell.angle_alpha   90.00
_cell.angle_beta   90.00
_cell.angle_gamma   90.00
#
_symmetry.space_group_name_H-M   'P 1'
#
loop_
_entity.id
_entity.type
_entity.pdbx_description
1 polymer ?
#
loop_
_entity_poly.entity_id
_entity_poly.type
_entity_poly.pdbx_seq_one_letter_code
_entity_poly.pdbx_strand_id
1 'polypeptide(L)' 'MTEETLNKCENAPLMEQVLYEIKKVIVGQDHLLERVLVAILSQGHLLVEGVPGLAKTLTIKTLAEAI' A
#
# COMPACT_ATOMS: atom_id res chain seq x y z
N MET A 1 -16.34 -23.63 -13.20
CA MET A 1 -14.99 -23.14 -12.83
C MET A 1 -14.74 -21.72 -13.34
N THR A 2 -15.70 -21.14 -14.09
CA THR A 2 -16.46 -19.92 -13.72
C THR A 2 -15.76 -18.89 -12.83
N GLU A 3 -14.96 -18.01 -13.44
CA GLU A 3 -15.24 -16.56 -13.58
C GLU A 3 -15.57 -15.70 -12.33
N GLU A 4 -15.28 -16.14 -11.10
CA GLU A 4 -15.70 -15.39 -9.89
C GLU A 4 -14.71 -14.36 -9.33
N THR A 5 -13.51 -14.20 -9.89
CA THR A 5 -12.49 -13.30 -9.29
C THR A 5 -12.56 -11.84 -9.74
N LEU A 6 -13.42 -11.49 -10.71
CA LEU A 6 -13.45 -10.13 -11.28
C LEU A 6 -14.53 -9.21 -10.67
N ASN A 7 -15.43 -9.72 -9.81
CA ASN A 7 -16.64 -8.98 -9.42
C ASN A 7 -16.75 -8.62 -7.93
N LYS A 8 -15.64 -8.58 -7.19
CA LYS A 8 -15.65 -8.17 -5.77
C LYS A 8 -15.37 -6.68 -5.54
N CYS A 9 -15.20 -5.89 -6.60
CA CYS A 9 -14.72 -4.52 -6.52
C CYS A 9 -15.79 -3.44 -6.72
N GLU A 10 -17.06 -3.78 -6.98
CA GLU A 10 -18.07 -2.74 -7.28
C GLU A 10 -18.40 -1.88 -6.04
N ASN A 11 -18.19 -2.38 -4.82
CA ASN A 11 -18.47 -1.68 -3.57
C ASN A 11 -17.34 -1.81 -2.51
N ALA A 12 -16.15 -2.27 -2.89
CA ALA A 12 -15.02 -2.26 -1.96
C ALA A 12 -14.68 -0.78 -1.66
N PRO A 13 -14.50 -0.38 -0.39
CA PRO A 13 -14.08 0.97 -0.08
C PRO A 13 -12.79 1.28 -0.86
N LEU A 14 -12.70 2.47 -1.47
CA LEU A 14 -11.56 2.92 -2.30
C LEU A 14 -10.20 2.57 -1.68
N MET A 15 -10.12 2.63 -0.36
CA MET A 15 -8.94 2.26 0.43
C MET A 15 -8.46 0.82 0.19
N GLU A 16 -9.38 -0.14 0.10
CA GLU A 16 -9.07 -1.56 -0.07
C GLU A 16 -8.51 -1.84 -1.47
N GLN A 17 -9.01 -1.13 -2.49
CA GLN A 17 -8.48 -1.20 -3.86
C GLN A 17 -7.06 -0.65 -3.95
N VAL A 18 -6.82 0.52 -3.34
CA VAL A 18 -5.48 1.14 -3.30
C VAL A 18 -4.48 0.22 -2.58
N LEU A 19 -4.86 -0.30 -1.40
CA LEU A 19 -4.02 -1.24 -0.65
C LEU A 19 -3.71 -2.52 -1.44
N TYR A 20 -4.67 -3.02 -2.22
CA TYR A 20 -4.47 -4.21 -3.05
C TYR A 20 -3.42 -3.99 -4.15
N GLU A 21 -3.46 -2.85 -4.86
CA GLU A 21 -2.45 -2.53 -5.89
C GLU A 21 -1.05 -2.37 -5.29
N ILE A 22 -0.95 -1.72 -4.13
CA ILE A 22 0.34 -1.51 -3.45
C ILE A 22 0.93 -2.86 -2.99
N LYS A 23 0.11 -3.79 -2.49
CA LYS A 23 0.55 -5.14 -2.05
C LYS A 23 1.05 -6.04 -3.18
N LYS A 24 0.69 -5.78 -4.45
CA LYS A 24 1.25 -6.53 -5.59
C LYS A 24 2.73 -6.25 -5.84
N VAL A 25 3.16 -5.03 -5.53
CA VAL A 25 4.51 -4.55 -5.81
C VAL A 25 5.41 -4.65 -4.57
N ILE A 26 4.81 -4.53 -3.38
CA ILE A 26 5.54 -4.52 -2.11
C ILE A 26 5.20 -5.80 -1.32
N VAL A 27 6.19 -6.68 -1.19
CA VAL A 27 6.08 -7.93 -0.44
C VAL A 27 6.74 -7.79 0.93
N GLY A 28 6.01 -8.10 2.00
CA GLY A 28 6.56 -8.20 3.37
C GLY A 28 6.76 -6.88 4.12
N GLN A 29 6.16 -5.77 3.64
CA GLN A 29 6.23 -4.45 4.29
C GLN A 29 4.83 -3.92 4.71
N ASP A 30 3.93 -4.80 5.15
CA ASP A 30 2.57 -4.42 5.57
C ASP A 30 2.57 -3.35 6.67
N HIS A 31 3.47 -3.46 7.65
CA HIS A 31 3.54 -2.52 8.77
C HIS A 31 3.98 -1.12 8.33
N LEU A 32 4.86 -1.02 7.33
CA LEU A 32 5.26 0.27 6.77
C LEU A 32 4.07 0.92 6.06
N LEU A 33 3.37 0.16 5.22
CA LEU A 33 2.18 0.61 4.50
C LEU A 33 1.12 1.19 5.45
N GLU A 34 0.77 0.45 6.50
CA GLU A 34 -0.21 0.89 7.50
C GLU A 34 0.21 2.22 8.15
N ARG A 35 1.49 2.36 8.51
CA ARG A 35 2.00 3.60 9.12
C ARG A 35 1.96 4.78 8.16
N VAL A 36 2.28 4.57 6.88
CA VAL A 36 2.18 5.66 5.90
C VAL A 36 0.72 6.04 5.68
N LEU A 37 -0.20 5.07 5.61
CA LEU A 37 -1.63 5.33 5.48
C LEU A 37 -2.15 6.17 6.67
N VAL A 38 -1.78 5.79 7.89
CA VAL A 38 -2.11 6.54 9.11
C VAL A 38 -1.51 7.94 9.08
N ALA A 39 -0.27 8.10 8.65
CA ALA A 39 0.37 9.42 8.53
C ALA A 39 -0.37 10.33 7.54
N ILE A 40 -0.75 9.82 6.37
CA ILE A 40 -1.49 10.59 5.36
C ILE A 40 -2.88 11.00 5.89
N LEU A 41 -3.61 10.06 6.49
CA LEU A 41 -4.95 10.31 7.04
C LEU A 41 -4.95 11.30 8.21
N SER A 42 -3.89 11.30 9.01
CA SER A 42 -3.70 12.23 10.13
C SER A 42 -3.04 13.56 9.73
N GLN A 43 -2.70 13.75 8.45
CA GLN A 43 -1.88 14.87 7.97
C GLN A 43 -0.53 15.00 8.71
N GLY A 44 -0.01 13.86 9.18
CA GLY A 44 1.27 13.76 9.86
C GLY A 44 2.43 13.50 8.89
N HIS A 45 3.64 13.50 9.43
CA HIS A 45 4.86 13.17 8.69
C HIS A 45 5.46 11.87 9.22
N LEU A 46 6.00 11.05 8.31
CA LEU A 46 6.66 9.79 8.64
C LEU A 46 8.12 9.83 8.20
N LEU A 47 9.04 9.55 9.11
CA LEU A 47 10.44 9.28 8.79
C LEU A 47 10.66 7.78 8.68
N VAL A 48 11.20 7.32 7.55
CA VAL A 48 11.41 5.90 7.27
C VAL A 48 12.91 5.59 7.36
N GLU A 49 13.34 5.07 8.51
CA GLU A 49 14.76 4.78 8.81
C GLU A 49 15.08 3.28 8.89
N GLY A 50 16.38 2.97 8.74
CA GLY A 50 17.02 1.68 9.03
C GLY A 50 17.87 1.16 7.86
N VAL A 51 18.31 -0.10 7.95
CA VAL A 51 19.39 -0.63 7.10
C VAL A 51 19.12 -0.61 5.57
N PRO A 52 20.17 -0.35 4.75
CA PRO A 52 20.07 -0.34 3.30
C PRO A 52 19.68 -1.73 2.75
N GLY A 53 18.93 -1.76 1.65
CA GLY A 53 18.51 -3.01 0.97
C GLY A 53 17.12 -3.53 1.33
N LEU A 54 16.38 -2.89 2.26
CA LEU A 54 15.03 -3.32 2.67
C LEU A 54 13.89 -2.76 1.80
N ALA A 55 14.17 -2.43 0.53
CA ALA A 55 13.21 -1.91 -0.44
C ALA A 55 12.44 -0.63 -0.02
N LYS A 56 12.84 0.08 1.05
CA LYS A 56 12.11 1.25 1.61
C LYS A 56 11.81 2.33 0.57
N THR A 57 12.80 2.67 -0.24
CA THR A 57 12.64 3.67 -1.31
C THR A 57 11.67 3.21 -2.38
N LEU A 58 11.73 1.93 -2.76
CA LEU A 58 10.79 1.35 -3.73
C LEU A 58 9.37 1.39 -3.16
N THR A 59 9.21 1.02 -1.88
CA THR A 59 7.92 1.03 -1.21
C THR A 59 7.28 2.41 -1.17
N ILE A 60 8.03 3.45 -0.79
CA ILE A 60 7.52 4.83 -0.77
C ILE A 60 7.18 5.30 -2.18
N LYS A 61 8.03 4.99 -3.18
CA LYS A 61 7.81 5.43 -4.55
C LYS A 61 6.55 4.80 -5.14
N THR A 62 6.37 3.49 -4.99
CA THR A 62 5.17 2.78 -5.45
C THR A 62 3.93 3.27 -4.74
N LEU A 63 4.02 3.56 -3.43
CA LEU A 63 2.90 4.14 -2.70
C LEU A 63 2.53 5.52 -3.25
N ALA A 64 3.52 6.36 -3.56
CA ALA A 64 3.29 7.67 -4.16
C ALA A 64 2.77 7.62 -5.60
N GLU A 65 3.01 6.53 -6.34
CA GLU A 65 2.45 6.30 -7.67
C GLU A 65 1.00 5.75 -7.61
N ALA A 66 0.61 5.13 -6.49
CA ALA A 66 -0.70 4.50 -6.31
C ALA A 66 -1.78 5.43 -5.71
N ILE A 67 -1.39 6.57 -5.13
CA ILE A 67 -2.26 7.59 -4.53
C ILE A 67 -2.25 8.83 -5.43
#